data_AF-A0AAV4GAI4-F1
#
_entry.id   AF-A0AAV4GAI4-F1
#
_cell.length_a   1.000
_cell.length_b   1.000
_cell.length_c   1.000
_cell.angle_alpha   90.00
_cell.angle_beta   90.00
_cell.angle_gamma   90.00
#
_symmetry.space_group_name_H-M   'P 1'
#
loop_
_entity.id
_entity.type
_entity.pdbx_description
1 polymer ?
#
loop_
_entity_poly.entity_id
_entity_poly.type
_entity_poly.pdbx_seq_one_letter_code
_entity_poly.pdbx_strand_id
1 'polypeptide(L)'
;MLLLPEFWTKSPEVWFVRIEAQFGTRSVTADQTKYDYVVSSLDANTAEEVHAVLLNPPIENKYEHLKAALLKTFGRSQAQKDAELLNIAGYLTENRQYFFEE
;
A
#
# COMPACT_ATOMS: atom_id res chain seq x y z
N MET A 1 -6.49 -22.27 8.55
CA MET A 1 -6.59 -20.80 8.66
C MET A 1 -5.46 -20.19 7.85
N LEU A 2 -5.78 -19.33 6.88
CA LEU A 2 -4.77 -18.50 6.20
C LEU A 2 -4.38 -17.39 7.18
N LEU A 3 -3.12 -17.33 7.56
CA LEU A 3 -2.57 -16.24 8.36
C LEU A 3 -1.90 -15.28 7.38
N LEU A 4 -2.56 -14.17 7.09
CA LEU A 4 -1.94 -13.09 6.33
C LEU A 4 -0.97 -12.33 7.24
N PRO A 5 0.18 -11.88 6.70
CA PRO A 5 1.05 -10.97 7.43
C PRO A 5 0.36 -9.63 7.65
N GLU A 6 0.77 -8.93 8.71
CA GLU A 6 0.33 -7.57 9.00
C GLU A 6 0.52 -6.64 7.78
N PHE A 7 -0.43 -5.75 7.56
CA PHE A 7 -0.42 -4.85 6.40
C PHE A 7 0.78 -3.89 6.41
N TRP A 8 1.46 -3.74 5.26
CA TRP A 8 2.62 -2.86 5.15
C TRP A 8 2.22 -1.50 4.59
N THR A 9 1.89 -0.56 5.48
CA THR A 9 1.55 0.84 5.12
C THR A 9 2.67 1.57 4.37
N LYS A 10 3.94 1.19 4.58
CA LYS A 10 5.09 1.77 3.88
C LYS A 10 5.26 1.27 2.44
N SER A 11 4.83 0.04 2.15
CA SER A 11 5.02 -0.61 0.85
C SER A 11 3.84 -1.50 0.53
N PRO A 12 2.65 -0.91 0.33
CA PRO A 12 1.41 -1.67 0.15
C PRO A 12 1.43 -2.51 -1.14
N GLU A 13 2.10 -2.05 -2.19
CA GLU A 13 2.24 -2.78 -3.46
C GLU A 13 2.94 -4.13 -3.28
N VAL A 14 4.08 -4.14 -2.58
CA VAL A 14 4.85 -5.38 -2.32
C VAL A 14 4.05 -6.34 -1.45
N TRP A 15 3.31 -5.81 -0.47
CA TRP A 15 2.45 -6.62 0.39
C TRP A 15 1.33 -7.29 -0.42
N PHE A 16 0.69 -6.56 -1.34
CA PHE A 16 -0.33 -7.13 -2.23
C PHE A 16 0.22 -8.28 -3.08
N VAL A 17 1.39 -8.11 -3.70
CA VAL A 17 2.04 -9.18 -4.49
C VAL A 17 2.25 -10.43 -3.64
N ARG A 18 2.67 -10.26 -2.38
CA ARG A 18 2.92 -11.37 -1.46
C ARG A 18 1.63 -12.12 -1.10
N ILE A 19 0.55 -11.43 -0.79
CA ILE A 19 -0.72 -12.09 -0.45
C ILE A 19 -1.39 -12.71 -1.69
N GLU A 20 -1.21 -12.13 -2.88
CA GLU A 20 -1.73 -12.70 -4.13
C GLU A 20 -1.06 -14.03 -4.47
N ALA A 21 0.25 -14.15 -4.22
CA ALA A 21 0.95 -15.43 -4.32
C ALA A 21 0.39 -16.47 -3.32
N GLN A 22 0.05 -16.05 -2.10
CA GLN A 22 -0.57 -16.93 -1.09
C GLN A 22 -1.98 -17.38 -1.51
N PHE A 23 -2.79 -16.46 -2.03
CA PHE A 23 -4.12 -16.79 -2.57
C PHE A 23 -4.04 -17.77 -3.73
N GLY A 24 -3.10 -17.55 -4.65
CA GLY A 24 -2.85 -18.47 -5.77
C GLY A 24 -2.43 -19.87 -5.30
N THR A 25 -1.56 -19.95 -4.29
CA THR A 25 -1.10 -21.24 -3.73
C THR A 25 -2.23 -22.06 -3.10
N ARG A 26 -3.28 -21.40 -2.59
CA ARG A 26 -4.42 -22.06 -1.93
C ARG A 26 -5.70 -22.05 -2.76
N SER A 27 -5.63 -21.65 -4.03
CA SER A 27 -6.79 -21.53 -4.92
C SER A 27 -7.93 -20.67 -4.34
N VAL A 28 -7.58 -19.61 -3.60
CA VAL A 28 -8.56 -18.65 -3.10
C VAL A 28 -9.01 -17.78 -4.28
N THR A 29 -10.10 -18.16 -4.92
CA THR A 29 -10.65 -17.50 -6.11
C THR A 29 -11.84 -16.59 -5.77
N ALA A 30 -12.54 -16.87 -4.68
CA ALA A 30 -13.69 -16.08 -4.25
C ALA A 30 -13.27 -14.66 -3.81
N ASP A 31 -13.81 -13.64 -4.49
CA ASP A 31 -13.59 -12.22 -4.20
C ASP A 31 -13.92 -11.89 -2.73
N GLN A 32 -15.07 -12.35 -2.25
CA GLN A 32 -15.49 -12.19 -0.87
C GLN A 32 -14.46 -12.75 0.12
N THR A 33 -13.95 -13.96 -0.13
CA THR A 33 -12.94 -14.59 0.73
C THR A 33 -11.62 -13.81 0.74
N LYS A 34 -11.17 -13.29 -0.41
CA LYS A 34 -9.98 -12.43 -0.47
C LYS A 34 -10.20 -11.13 0.31
N TYR A 35 -11.37 -10.52 0.16
CA TYR A 35 -11.76 -9.32 0.90
C TYR A 35 -11.73 -9.58 2.42
N ASP A 36 -12.39 -10.63 2.90
CA ASP A 36 -12.44 -10.96 4.33
C ASP A 36 -11.04 -11.20 4.91
N TYR A 37 -10.16 -11.87 4.15
CA TYR A 37 -8.77 -12.05 4.57
C TYR A 37 -8.00 -10.72 4.66
N VAL A 38 -8.11 -9.87 3.64
CA VAL A 38 -7.45 -8.56 3.66
C VAL A 38 -7.94 -7.73 4.84
N VAL A 39 -9.26 -7.62 5.04
CA VAL A 39 -9.85 -6.89 6.17
C VAL A 39 -9.35 -7.43 7.51
N SER A 40 -9.24 -8.75 7.66
CA SER A 40 -8.72 -9.38 8.88
C SER A 40 -7.23 -9.10 9.14
N SER A 41 -6.48 -8.68 8.12
CA SER A 41 -5.05 -8.36 8.21
C SER A 41 -4.75 -6.88 8.41
N LEU A 42 -5.77 -6.01 8.29
CA LEU A 42 -5.63 -4.57 8.52
C LEU A 42 -5.60 -4.28 10.03
N ASP A 43 -4.71 -3.39 10.44
CA ASP A 43 -4.74 -2.79 11.76
C ASP A 43 -5.87 -1.74 11.87
N ALA A 44 -6.20 -1.35 13.10
CA ALA A 44 -7.30 -0.42 13.37
C ALA A 44 -7.13 0.94 12.65
N ASN A 45 -5.90 1.48 12.61
CA ASN A 45 -5.64 2.76 11.95
C ASN A 45 -5.84 2.64 10.44
N THR A 46 -5.31 1.58 9.84
CA THR A 46 -5.50 1.31 8.40
C THR A 46 -6.96 1.09 8.06
N ALA A 47 -7.72 0.37 8.91
CA ALA A 47 -9.15 0.14 8.72
C ALA A 47 -9.96 1.44 8.81
N GLU A 48 -9.62 2.36 9.73
CA GLU A 48 -10.25 3.68 9.80
C GLU A 48 -9.97 4.52 8.54
N GLU A 49 -8.76 4.48 7.99
CA GLU A 49 -8.40 5.22 6.78
C GLU A 49 -9.17 4.74 5.53
N VAL A 50 -9.55 3.46 5.48
CA VAL A 50 -10.38 2.89 4.40
C VAL A 50 -11.82 2.59 4.83
N HIS A 51 -12.30 3.17 5.94
CA HIS A 51 -13.62 2.86 6.49
C HIS A 51 -14.74 3.10 5.47
N ALA A 52 -14.58 4.08 4.57
CA ALA A 52 -15.59 4.40 3.57
C ALA A 52 -15.88 3.21 2.64
N VAL A 53 -14.84 2.45 2.30
CA VAL A 53 -14.94 1.24 1.46
C VAL A 53 -15.42 0.04 2.27
N LEU A 54 -15.09 -0.02 3.56
CA LEU A 54 -15.55 -1.09 4.45
C LEU A 54 -17.04 -0.97 4.81
N LEU A 55 -17.51 0.26 5.05
CA LEU A 55 -18.90 0.56 5.39
C LEU A 55 -19.83 0.58 4.17
N ASN A 56 -19.31 0.94 3.00
CA ASN A 56 -20.04 0.90 1.74
C ASN A 56 -19.28 0.02 0.73
N PRO A 57 -19.25 -1.31 0.94
CA PRO A 57 -18.59 -2.20 0.00
C PRO A 57 -19.35 -2.22 -1.33
N PRO A 58 -18.64 -2.18 -2.47
CA PRO A 58 -19.27 -2.30 -3.78
C PRO A 58 -19.88 -3.69 -3.97
N ILE A 59 -20.85 -3.79 -4.88
CA ILE A 59 -21.60 -5.03 -5.14
C ILE A 59 -20.71 -6.08 -5.80
N GLU A 60 -19.76 -5.64 -6.65
CA GLU A 60 -18.84 -6.49 -7.39
C GLU A 60 -17.39 -6.01 -7.21
N ASN A 61 -16.43 -6.92 -7.34
CA ASN A 61 -14.98 -6.65 -7.24
C ASN A 61 -14.60 -5.94 -5.93
N LYS A 62 -15.05 -6.47 -4.78
CA LYS A 62 -14.79 -5.89 -3.45
C LYS A 62 -13.30 -5.88 -3.14
N TYR A 63 -12.60 -6.97 -3.49
CA TYR A 63 -11.17 -7.07 -3.30
C TYR A 63 -10.42 -6.02 -4.14
N GLU A 64 -10.76 -5.86 -5.41
CA GLU A 64 -10.08 -4.89 -6.27
C GLU A 64 -10.33 -3.46 -5.83
N HIS A 65 -11.55 -3.12 -5.42
CA HIS A 65 -11.85 -1.79 -4.87
C HIS A 65 -11.10 -1.51 -3.57
N LEU A 66 -11.06 -2.48 -2.65
CA LEU A 66 -10.30 -2.36 -1.42
C LEU A 66 -8.80 -2.21 -1.69
N LYS A 67 -8.26 -3.00 -2.63
CA LYS A 67 -6.87 -2.91 -3.08
C LYS A 67 -6.57 -1.53 -3.65
N ALA A 68 -7.42 -1.03 -4.55
CA ALA A 68 -7.25 0.29 -5.14
C ALA A 68 -7.32 1.41 -4.09
N ALA A 69 -8.23 1.32 -3.13
CA ALA A 69 -8.34 2.29 -2.04
C ALA A 69 -7.09 2.29 -1.15
N LEU A 70 -6.62 1.11 -0.72
CA LEU A 70 -5.39 0.98 0.08
C LEU A 70 -4.17 1.49 -0.68
N LEU A 71 -4.03 1.17 -1.96
CA LEU A 71 -2.94 1.69 -2.80
C LEU A 71 -3.04 3.20 -3.01
N LYS A 72 -4.24 3.76 -3.14
CA LYS A 72 -4.43 5.20 -3.28
C LYS A 72 -4.08 5.97 -2.01
N THR A 73 -4.48 5.44 -0.85
CA THR A 73 -4.22 6.06 0.45
C THR A 73 -2.75 5.94 0.84
N PHE A 74 -2.17 4.74 0.76
CA PHE A 74 -0.81 4.47 1.24
C PHE A 74 0.27 4.53 0.15
N GLY A 75 -0.07 4.29 -1.12
CA GLY A 75 0.89 4.32 -2.23
C GLY A 75 1.40 5.72 -2.58
N ARG A 76 0.61 6.78 -2.31
CA ARG A 76 1.09 8.17 -2.43
C ARG A 76 2.30 8.45 -1.54
N SER A 77 2.37 7.81 -0.37
CA SER A 77 3.48 8.02 0.57
C SER A 77 4.81 7.56 -0.03
N GLN A 78 4.83 6.48 -0.81
CA GLN A 78 6.07 5.99 -1.41
C GLN A 78 6.50 6.86 -2.59
N ALA A 79 5.60 7.13 -3.54
CA ALA A 79 5.91 7.99 -4.69
C ALA A 79 6.31 9.42 -4.29
N GLN A 80 5.68 9.98 -3.24
CA GLN A 80 6.11 11.27 -2.68
C GLN A 80 7.46 11.18 -1.99
N LYS A 81 7.76 10.12 -1.24
CA LYS A 81 9.09 9.92 -0.61
C LYS A 81 10.19 9.77 -1.65
N ASP A 82 9.93 9.03 -2.72
CA ASP A 82 10.89 8.88 -3.83
C ASP A 82 11.11 10.21 -4.56
N ALA A 83 10.06 11.01 -4.74
CA ALA A 83 10.17 12.36 -5.29
C ALA A 83 10.92 13.32 -4.35
N GLU A 84 10.69 13.22 -3.03
CA GLU A 84 11.38 14.04 -2.02
C GLU A 84 12.88 13.70 -1.95
N LEU A 85 13.23 12.40 -2.03
CA LEU A 85 14.62 11.95 -2.11
C LEU A 85 15.33 12.46 -3.38
N LEU A 86 14.64 12.45 -4.52
CA LEU A 86 15.19 13.00 -5.78
C LEU A 86 15.42 14.51 -5.67
N ASN A 87 14.51 15.22 -5.01
CA ASN A 87 14.59 16.67 -4.81
C ASN A 87 15.76 17.03 -3.86
N ILE A 88 15.92 16.33 -2.74
CA ILE A 88 17.02 16.56 -1.78
C ILE A 88 18.40 16.29 -2.43
N ALA A 89 18.52 15.23 -3.24
CA ALA A 89 19.75 14.93 -3.97
C ALA A 89 20.13 16.05 -4.98
N GLY A 90 19.13 16.70 -5.59
CA GLY A 90 19.32 17.88 -6.43
C GLY A 90 19.91 19.08 -5.66
N TYR A 91 19.37 19.40 -4.49
CA TYR A 91 19.88 20.53 -3.67
C TYR A 91 21.31 20.32 -3.15
N LEU A 92 21.70 19.09 -2.81
CA LEU A 92 23.04 18.77 -2.31
C LEU A 92 24.10 18.76 -3.44
N THR A 93 23.67 18.53 -4.68
CA THR A 93 24.57 18.57 -5.84
C THR A 93 24.76 19.99 -6.36
N GLU A 94 23.72 20.83 -6.30
CA GLU A 94 23.76 22.23 -6.75
C GLU A 94 24.50 23.16 -5.75
N ASN A 95 24.42 22.89 -4.44
CA ASN A 95 25.14 23.70 -3.44
C ASN A 95 26.62 23.33 -3.25
N ARG A 96 27.14 22.32 -3.96
CA ARG A 96 28.55 21.92 -3.84
C ARG A 96 29.52 22.87 -4.55
N GLN A 97 29.01 23.76 -5.41
CA GLN A 97 29.82 24.77 -6.10
C GLN A 97 30.09 26.04 -5.30
N TYR A 98 29.48 26.22 -4.12
CA TYR A 98 29.70 27.40 -3.27
C TYR A 98 30.74 27.22 -2.16
N PHE A 99 31.44 26.08 -2.09
CA PHE A 99 32.37 25.77 -0.99
C PHE A 99 33.86 25.70 -1.39
N PHE A 100 34.20 26.15 -2.60
CA PHE A 100 35.59 26.14 -3.10
C PHE A 100 35.96 27.45 -3.80
N GLU A 101 35.67 28.61 -3.20
CA GLU A 101 36.38 29.85 -3.51
C GLU A 101 36.53 30.69 -2.22
N GLU A 102 37.57 30.39 -1.44
CA GLU A 102 38.30 31.34 -0.57
C GLU A 102 39.80 31.10 -0.76
#